data_AF-A0A3B9MSA9-F1
#
_entry.id   AF-A0A3B9MSA9-F1
#
_cell.length_a   1.000
_cell.length_b   1.000
_cell.length_c   1.000
_cell.angle_alpha   90.00
_cell.angle_beta   90.00
_cell.angle_gamma   90.00
#
_symmetry.space_group_name_H-M   'P 1'
#
loop_
_entity.id
_entity.type
_entity.pdbx_description
1 polymer ?
#
loop_
_entity_poly.entity_id
_entity_poly.type
_entity_poly.pdbx_seq_one_letter_code
_entity_poly.pdbx_strand_id
1 'polypeptide(L)'
;MAGFIAACYIEYDLKGNGSFAVASPDVIGKLEKKTKELDKSRYVLSIRNKGKLIPVESDTLTWYIPADMETDEWEEFDLEVSFKDDDDELYEGDIVFETDIRREDKRQCIRSGKAFPFHAVCSEGYMEGNVVFTGLSCISFLTTDENASDGSVLYDLTVTPADGSEAVSVKTTAALHGNTSLSYDKKSLRLRLQKKENLLGLRNDDDWVLNSLYADETRIRDLLCIKLWNEVGANVNPYGKNFGTAAEFCEVFINDHYQGIYALMVPIDAKQVGSEKVSRQIEAGRKNIERIYKKKYTDEFKSEYFKGELPDPAMPDYRGGFYLKGDTILQNEEEWESMYELSSLLEDPSDEAFVSGMKEKTDIRNVIDNWLFYQ
;
A
#
# COMPACT_ATOMS: atom_id res chain seq x y z
N MET A 1 26.73 -26.94 -2.30
CA MET A 1 26.94 -27.88 -3.43
C MET A 1 25.80 -27.60 -4.42
N ALA A 2 25.74 -26.35 -4.92
CA ALA A 2 24.51 -25.73 -5.43
C ALA A 2 24.75 -25.11 -6.82
N GLY A 3 25.10 -25.92 -7.82
CA GLY A 3 25.37 -25.39 -9.16
C GLY A 3 25.56 -26.45 -10.23
N PHE A 4 24.87 -27.58 -10.14
CA PHE A 4 25.19 -28.75 -10.97
C PHE A 4 24.04 -29.36 -11.77
N ILE A 5 22.78 -28.95 -11.59
CA ILE A 5 21.68 -29.59 -12.36
C ILE A 5 21.58 -28.98 -13.76
N ALA A 6 21.58 -27.66 -13.92
CA ALA A 6 21.66 -27.04 -15.25
C ALA A 6 23.01 -27.31 -15.96
N ALA A 7 24.12 -27.36 -15.20
CA ALA A 7 25.45 -27.60 -15.75
C ALA A 7 25.64 -29.02 -16.31
N CYS A 8 24.91 -30.02 -15.82
CA CYS A 8 24.95 -31.38 -16.37
C CYS A 8 24.20 -31.53 -17.71
N TYR A 9 23.33 -30.57 -18.08
CA TYR A 9 22.54 -30.65 -19.31
C TYR A 9 22.99 -29.69 -20.42
N ILE A 10 23.75 -28.64 -20.07
CA ILE A 10 24.16 -27.55 -20.98
C ILE A 10 25.69 -27.48 -21.02
N GLU A 11 26.32 -28.42 -21.73
CA GLU A 11 27.70 -28.23 -22.18
C GLU A 11 27.72 -27.14 -23.26
N TYR A 12 28.44 -26.06 -22.96
CA TYR A 12 28.76 -24.89 -23.78
C TYR A 12 27.68 -23.78 -23.88
N ASP A 13 28.13 -22.58 -23.50
CA ASP A 13 27.57 -21.24 -23.74
C ASP A 13 26.71 -20.55 -22.64
N LEU A 14 26.86 -20.95 -21.37
CA LEU A 14 26.44 -20.10 -20.25
C LEU A 14 27.41 -18.91 -20.09
N LYS A 15 27.04 -17.74 -20.63
CA LYS A 15 27.74 -16.48 -20.35
C LYS A 15 27.15 -15.81 -19.12
N GLY A 16 27.78 -15.99 -17.97
CA GLY A 16 27.47 -15.19 -16.79
C GLY A 16 28.25 -15.63 -15.55
N ASN A 17 28.99 -14.72 -14.95
CA ASN A 17 29.19 -14.73 -13.50
C ASN A 17 27.95 -14.06 -12.92
N GLY A 18 26.96 -14.81 -12.42
CA GLY A 18 25.74 -14.23 -11.85
C GLY A 18 24.64 -15.26 -11.58
N SER A 19 23.67 -14.85 -10.76
CA SER A 19 22.57 -15.63 -10.16
C SER A 19 21.54 -16.28 -11.10
N PHE A 20 21.69 -16.14 -12.42
CA PHE A 20 20.86 -16.82 -13.40
C PHE A 20 21.60 -17.03 -14.73
N ALA A 21 21.17 -18.06 -15.46
CA ALA A 21 21.69 -18.45 -16.76
C ALA A 21 20.91 -17.78 -17.91
N VAL A 22 21.57 -17.62 -19.06
CA VAL A 22 20.94 -17.22 -20.33
C VAL A 22 21.28 -18.27 -21.37
N ALA A 23 20.28 -18.75 -22.12
CA ALA A 23 20.44 -19.81 -23.09
C ALA A 23 19.80 -19.46 -24.44
N SER A 24 20.38 -19.97 -25.53
CA SER A 24 19.80 -19.83 -26.86
C SER A 24 18.60 -20.78 -27.05
N PRO A 25 17.70 -20.51 -28.02
CA PRO A 25 16.57 -21.39 -28.32
C PRO A 25 16.97 -22.85 -28.59
N ASP A 26 18.14 -23.09 -29.22
CA ASP A 26 18.65 -24.44 -29.47
C ASP A 26 19.02 -25.18 -28.18
N VAL A 27 19.51 -24.47 -27.17
CA VAL A 27 19.85 -25.03 -25.86
C VAL A 27 18.59 -25.34 -25.07
N ILE A 28 17.62 -24.43 -25.08
CA ILE A 28 16.32 -24.61 -24.44
C ILE A 28 15.58 -25.80 -25.05
N GLY A 29 15.52 -25.90 -26.38
CA GLY A 29 14.90 -27.06 -27.04
C GLY A 29 15.63 -28.38 -26.81
N LYS A 30 16.90 -28.37 -26.37
CA LYS A 30 17.60 -29.59 -25.89
C LYS A 30 17.24 -29.90 -24.43
N LEU A 31 17.05 -28.88 -23.61
CA LEU A 31 16.61 -29.01 -22.23
C LEU A 31 15.24 -29.67 -22.17
N GLU A 32 14.25 -29.11 -22.86
CA GLU A 32 12.86 -29.61 -22.94
C GLU A 32 12.76 -31.06 -23.46
N LYS A 33 13.70 -31.50 -24.30
CA LYS A 33 13.74 -32.89 -24.79
C LYS A 33 14.33 -33.87 -23.79
N LYS A 34 15.15 -33.39 -22.86
CA LYS A 34 15.88 -34.20 -21.88
C LYS A 34 15.23 -34.20 -20.50
N THR A 35 14.41 -33.20 -20.20
CA THR A 35 13.67 -33.05 -18.94
C THR A 35 12.16 -33.11 -19.22
N LYS A 36 11.37 -33.55 -18.22
CA LYS A 36 9.90 -33.50 -18.31
C LYS A 36 9.40 -32.13 -17.87
N GLU A 37 8.35 -31.62 -18.52
CA GLU A 37 7.59 -30.49 -18.00
C GLU A 37 6.82 -30.95 -16.75
N LEU A 38 6.86 -30.14 -15.69
CA LEU A 38 6.20 -30.42 -14.42
C LEU A 38 4.77 -29.86 -14.42
N ASP A 39 3.85 -30.63 -13.86
CA ASP A 39 2.45 -30.26 -13.74
C ASP A 39 2.25 -29.25 -12.60
N LYS A 40 1.71 -28.07 -12.91
CA LYS A 40 1.43 -26.98 -11.96
C LYS A 40 0.44 -27.37 -10.86
N SER A 41 -0.36 -28.40 -11.06
CA SER A 41 -1.26 -28.94 -10.04
C SER A 41 -0.55 -29.81 -9.00
N ARG A 42 0.70 -30.24 -9.30
CA ARG A 42 1.51 -31.11 -8.44
C ARG A 42 2.76 -30.42 -7.91
N TYR A 43 3.28 -29.43 -8.62
CA TYR A 43 4.48 -28.69 -8.24
C TYR A 43 4.20 -27.20 -8.12
N VAL A 44 4.55 -26.63 -6.98
CA VAL A 44 4.53 -25.18 -6.73
C VAL A 44 5.94 -24.63 -6.91
N LEU A 45 6.09 -23.73 -7.88
CA LEU A 45 7.34 -23.01 -8.12
C LEU A 45 7.40 -21.76 -7.26
N SER A 46 8.48 -21.59 -6.50
CA SER A 46 8.79 -20.38 -5.72
C SER A 46 10.11 -19.79 -6.16
N ILE A 47 10.12 -18.47 -6.38
CA ILE A 47 11.32 -17.70 -6.72
C ILE A 47 11.55 -16.65 -5.63
N ARG A 48 12.78 -16.59 -5.13
CA ARG A 48 13.22 -15.55 -4.20
C ARG A 48 14.30 -14.69 -4.87
N ASN A 49 14.39 -13.43 -4.47
CA ASN A 49 15.51 -12.56 -4.78
C ASN A 49 16.17 -12.16 -3.45
N LYS A 50 17.44 -12.51 -3.25
CA LYS A 50 18.18 -12.22 -2.00
C LYS A 50 17.43 -12.74 -0.76
N GLY A 51 16.95 -13.99 -0.81
CA GLY A 51 16.18 -14.64 0.26
C GLY A 51 14.70 -14.23 0.38
N LYS A 52 14.24 -13.20 -0.34
CA LYS A 52 12.88 -12.66 -0.25
C LYS A 52 12.00 -13.18 -1.37
N LEU A 53 10.80 -13.68 -1.03
CA LEU A 53 9.85 -14.21 -2.01
C LEU A 53 9.43 -13.10 -2.99
N ILE A 54 9.48 -13.42 -4.28
CA ILE A 54 9.02 -12.53 -5.34
C ILE A 54 7.51 -12.75 -5.53
N PRO A 55 6.67 -11.69 -5.52
CA PRO A 55 5.25 -11.81 -5.79
C PRO A 55 4.98 -12.41 -7.18
N VAL A 56 3.92 -13.21 -7.28
CA VAL A 56 3.57 -13.93 -8.51
C VAL A 56 2.09 -13.78 -8.83
N GLU A 57 1.76 -13.72 -10.12
CA GLU A 57 0.44 -14.11 -10.65
C GLU A 57 0.51 -15.59 -11.01
N SER A 58 -0.11 -16.42 -10.17
CA SER A 58 -0.01 -17.88 -10.22
C SER A 58 -0.66 -18.49 -11.46
N ASP A 59 -1.74 -17.91 -11.99
CA ASP A 59 -2.45 -18.47 -13.16
C ASP A 59 -1.56 -18.44 -14.41
N THR A 60 -0.80 -17.35 -14.58
CA THR A 60 0.10 -17.17 -15.72
C THR A 60 1.56 -17.51 -15.42
N LEU A 61 1.88 -17.83 -14.16
CA LEU A 61 3.25 -17.96 -13.65
C LEU A 61 4.12 -16.76 -14.04
N THR A 62 3.68 -15.57 -13.63
CA THR A 62 4.40 -14.31 -13.87
C THR A 62 4.86 -13.72 -12.55
N TRP A 63 6.18 -13.63 -12.35
CA TRP A 63 6.79 -13.02 -11.18
C TRP A 63 7.08 -11.55 -11.42
N TYR A 64 6.80 -10.72 -10.42
CA TYR A 64 6.93 -9.26 -10.49
C TYR A 64 8.08 -8.80 -9.60
N ILE A 65 9.12 -8.24 -10.22
CA ILE A 65 10.29 -7.72 -9.51
C ILE A 65 10.23 -6.18 -9.51
N PRO A 66 10.03 -5.53 -8.34
CA PRO A 66 10.19 -4.10 -8.20
C PRO A 66 11.60 -3.65 -8.58
N ALA A 67 11.68 -2.57 -9.34
CA ALA A 67 12.92 -2.00 -9.84
C ALA A 67 12.84 -0.47 -9.85
N ASP A 68 13.96 0.18 -9.54
CA ASP A 68 14.01 1.64 -9.39
C ASP A 68 14.06 2.31 -10.76
N MET A 69 13.00 3.05 -11.10
CA MET A 69 12.92 3.78 -12.37
C MET A 69 13.75 5.07 -12.39
N GLU A 70 14.25 5.53 -11.25
CA GLU A 70 15.09 6.73 -11.16
C GLU A 70 16.52 6.48 -11.65
N THR A 71 16.93 5.21 -11.79
CA THR A 71 18.23 4.80 -12.33
C THR A 71 18.09 4.01 -13.63
N ASP A 72 19.09 4.12 -14.51
CA ASP A 72 19.13 3.35 -15.77
C ASP A 72 19.77 1.95 -15.58
N GLU A 73 20.48 1.73 -14.47
CA GLU A 73 21.17 0.47 -14.18
C GLU A 73 20.19 -0.56 -13.59
N TRP A 74 20.33 -1.81 -14.02
CA TRP A 74 19.62 -2.94 -13.42
C TRP A 74 20.14 -3.23 -12.01
N GLU A 75 19.22 -3.65 -11.14
CA GLU A 75 19.54 -4.12 -9.80
C GLU A 75 20.42 -5.38 -9.84
N GLU A 76 21.19 -5.59 -8.78
CA GLU A 76 21.81 -6.90 -8.56
C GLU A 76 20.74 -7.93 -8.20
N PHE A 77 20.67 -9.00 -8.98
CA PHE A 77 19.76 -10.12 -8.77
C PHE A 77 20.49 -11.25 -8.05
N ASP A 78 19.84 -11.88 -7.08
CA ASP A 78 20.25 -13.15 -6.50
C ASP A 78 19.04 -14.09 -6.47
N LEU A 79 18.74 -14.69 -7.63
CA LEU A 79 17.54 -15.49 -7.82
C LEU A 79 17.74 -16.90 -7.30
N GLU A 80 16.93 -17.26 -6.31
CA GLU A 80 16.87 -18.59 -5.72
C GLU A 80 15.57 -19.27 -6.16
N VAL A 81 15.68 -20.49 -6.66
CA VAL A 81 14.55 -21.23 -7.24
C VAL A 81 14.33 -22.50 -6.45
N SER A 82 13.08 -22.75 -6.12
CA SER A 82 12.67 -24.00 -5.46
C SER A 82 11.32 -24.47 -5.96
N PHE A 83 11.16 -25.79 -5.99
CA PHE A 83 9.90 -26.46 -6.27
C PHE A 83 9.47 -27.20 -5.03
N LYS A 84 8.17 -27.17 -4.74
CA LYS A 84 7.55 -27.99 -3.71
C LYS A 84 6.51 -28.90 -4.35
N ASP A 85 6.56 -30.20 -4.11
CA ASP A 85 5.56 -31.12 -4.65
C ASP A 85 4.31 -31.26 -3.76
N ASP A 86 3.41 -32.18 -4.13
CA ASP A 86 2.17 -32.47 -3.42
C ASP A 86 2.36 -33.15 -2.06
N ASP A 87 3.56 -33.69 -1.80
CA ASP A 87 3.98 -34.31 -0.55
C ASP A 87 4.85 -33.38 0.31
N ASP A 88 4.88 -32.08 -0.03
CA ASP A 88 5.69 -31.03 0.60
C ASP A 88 7.22 -31.22 0.47
N GLU A 89 7.69 -32.10 -0.43
CA GLU A 89 9.11 -32.31 -0.70
C GLU A 89 9.70 -31.12 -1.49
N LEU A 90 10.85 -30.63 -1.05
CA LEU A 90 11.51 -29.45 -1.62
C LEU A 90 12.64 -29.85 -2.57
N TYR A 91 12.61 -29.31 -3.78
CA TYR A 91 13.66 -29.46 -4.79
C TYR A 91 14.26 -28.09 -5.11
N GLU A 92 15.56 -27.92 -4.84
CA GLU A 92 16.31 -26.77 -5.34
C GLU A 92 16.44 -26.83 -6.85
N GLY A 93 16.38 -25.67 -7.50
CA GLY A 93 16.47 -25.54 -8.94
C GLY A 93 17.36 -24.40 -9.40
N ASP A 94 17.50 -24.32 -10.73
CA ASP A 94 18.17 -23.26 -11.46
C ASP A 94 17.12 -22.52 -12.34
N ILE A 95 17.39 -21.27 -12.70
CA ILE A 95 16.58 -20.49 -13.65
C ILE A 95 17.40 -20.10 -14.87
N VAL A 96 16.82 -20.31 -16.05
CA VAL A 96 17.42 -20.03 -17.35
C VAL A 96 16.52 -19.09 -18.14
N PHE A 97 17.02 -17.92 -18.50
CA PHE A 97 16.30 -16.96 -19.34
C PHE A 97 16.62 -17.13 -20.82
N GLU A 98 15.64 -16.83 -21.66
CA GLU A 98 15.82 -16.73 -23.13
C GLU A 98 16.57 -15.47 -23.55
N THR A 99 16.50 -14.41 -22.73
CA THR A 99 17.07 -13.09 -23.01
C THR A 99 17.95 -12.64 -21.86
N ASP A 100 19.11 -12.05 -22.17
CA ASP A 100 19.97 -11.43 -21.15
C ASP A 100 19.39 -10.08 -20.71
N ILE A 101 18.56 -10.10 -19.66
CA ILE A 101 17.89 -8.92 -19.07
C ILE A 101 18.87 -7.76 -18.88
N ARG A 102 20.11 -8.05 -18.45
CA ARG A 102 21.16 -7.07 -18.12
C ARG A 102 21.57 -6.19 -19.30
N ARG A 103 21.26 -6.59 -20.53
CA ARG A 103 21.59 -5.85 -21.77
C ARG A 103 20.43 -5.04 -22.31
N GLU A 104 19.25 -5.18 -21.71
CA GLU A 104 18.04 -4.52 -22.16
C GLU A 104 17.91 -3.14 -21.53
N ASP A 105 17.19 -2.25 -22.22
CA ASP A 105 16.83 -0.93 -21.69
C ASP A 105 15.81 -1.09 -20.56
N LYS A 106 16.26 -0.91 -19.31
CA LYS A 106 15.46 -1.07 -18.10
C LYS A 106 14.16 -0.28 -18.13
N ARG A 107 14.24 1.02 -18.39
CA ARG A 107 13.08 1.92 -18.35
C ARG A 107 12.08 1.59 -19.44
N GLN A 108 12.55 1.25 -20.63
CA GLN A 108 11.66 0.84 -21.72
C GLN A 108 10.99 -0.52 -21.44
N CYS A 109 11.72 -1.48 -20.85
CA CYS A 109 11.17 -2.78 -20.46
C CYS A 109 10.07 -2.62 -19.42
N ILE A 110 10.32 -1.87 -18.35
CA ILE A 110 9.33 -1.59 -17.29
C ILE A 110 8.12 -0.84 -17.86
N ARG A 111 8.35 0.22 -18.65
CA ARG A 111 7.27 1.02 -19.24
C ARG A 111 6.35 0.23 -20.17
N SER A 112 6.91 -0.73 -20.91
CA SER A 112 6.13 -1.58 -21.83
C SER A 112 5.55 -2.82 -21.18
N GLY A 113 5.89 -3.10 -19.92
CA GLY A 113 5.53 -4.36 -19.24
C GLY A 113 6.14 -5.57 -19.95
N LYS A 114 7.37 -5.45 -20.46
CA LYS A 114 8.04 -6.54 -21.18
C LYS A 114 8.18 -7.76 -20.25
N ALA A 115 7.59 -8.87 -20.66
CA ALA A 115 7.79 -10.17 -20.04
C ALA A 115 9.09 -10.80 -20.53
N PHE A 116 9.83 -11.39 -19.60
CA PHE A 116 11.04 -12.16 -19.83
C PHE A 116 10.76 -13.64 -19.57
N PRO A 117 10.58 -14.45 -20.63
CA PRO A 117 10.38 -15.89 -20.49
C PRO A 117 11.59 -16.56 -19.86
N PHE A 118 11.33 -17.57 -19.04
CA PHE A 118 12.34 -18.40 -18.43
C PHE A 118 11.88 -19.85 -18.27
N HIS A 119 12.87 -20.73 -18.11
CA HIS A 119 12.70 -22.12 -17.68
C HIS A 119 13.34 -22.29 -16.31
N ALA A 120 12.52 -22.59 -15.30
CA ALA A 120 12.99 -23.03 -14.00
C ALA A 120 13.15 -24.56 -14.04
N VAL A 121 14.27 -25.08 -13.54
CA VAL A 121 14.66 -26.48 -13.73
C VAL A 121 15.16 -27.07 -12.43
N CYS A 122 14.69 -28.25 -12.06
CA CYS A 122 15.18 -29.03 -10.92
C CYS A 122 15.45 -30.49 -11.33
N SER A 123 15.76 -31.34 -10.35
CA SER A 123 15.99 -32.78 -10.60
C SER A 123 14.79 -33.51 -11.18
N GLU A 124 13.58 -33.04 -10.86
CA GLU A 124 12.35 -33.66 -11.36
C GLU A 124 12.00 -33.20 -12.77
N GLY A 125 12.30 -31.97 -13.17
CA GLY A 125 11.87 -31.48 -14.47
C GLY A 125 11.98 -29.98 -14.59
N TYR A 126 11.15 -29.38 -15.44
CA TYR A 126 11.13 -27.94 -15.63
C TYR A 126 9.72 -27.35 -15.59
N MET A 127 9.63 -26.05 -15.32
CA MET A 127 8.43 -25.24 -15.51
C MET A 127 8.78 -23.96 -16.26
N GLU A 128 7.88 -23.52 -17.13
CA GLU A 128 7.97 -22.25 -17.83
C GLU A 128 7.27 -21.14 -17.05
N GLY A 129 7.84 -19.95 -17.10
CA GLY A 129 7.28 -18.78 -16.45
C GLY A 129 7.80 -17.49 -17.07
N ASN A 130 7.36 -16.38 -16.51
CA ASN A 130 7.75 -15.04 -16.94
C ASN A 130 8.23 -14.21 -15.74
N VAL A 131 9.22 -13.36 -15.96
CA VAL A 131 9.51 -12.23 -15.07
C VAL A 131 9.06 -10.94 -15.74
N VAL A 132 8.35 -10.09 -15.00
CA VAL A 132 8.05 -8.70 -15.37
C VAL A 132 8.70 -7.79 -14.32
N PHE A 133 9.39 -6.76 -14.79
CA PHE A 133 9.90 -5.71 -13.92
C PHE A 133 8.88 -4.59 -13.82
N THR A 134 8.62 -4.15 -12.59
CA THR A 134 7.69 -3.08 -12.29
C THR A 134 8.41 -1.91 -11.66
N GLY A 135 8.01 -0.69 -12.04
CA GLY A 135 8.53 0.54 -11.45
C GLY A 135 7.86 0.89 -10.11
N LEU A 136 6.94 0.04 -9.63
CA LEU A 136 6.20 0.24 -8.39
C LEU A 136 6.63 -0.77 -7.34
N SER A 137 6.53 -0.37 -6.07
CA SER A 137 6.75 -1.31 -4.97
C SER A 137 5.61 -2.34 -4.93
N CYS A 138 5.92 -3.58 -4.56
CA CYS A 138 4.91 -4.63 -4.46
C CYS A 138 4.51 -4.88 -2.99
N ILE A 139 3.24 -5.20 -2.77
CA ILE A 139 2.71 -5.64 -1.48
C ILE A 139 1.99 -6.97 -1.70
N SER A 140 2.49 -8.05 -1.10
CA SER A 140 1.87 -9.37 -1.15
C SER A 140 1.22 -9.73 0.18
N PHE A 141 0.09 -10.43 0.08
CA PHE A 141 -0.65 -11.03 1.19
C PHE A 141 -0.72 -12.53 0.96
N LEU A 142 -0.25 -13.32 1.92
CA LEU A 142 -0.47 -14.76 1.94
C LEU A 142 -1.32 -15.10 3.16
N THR A 143 -2.45 -15.76 2.95
CA THR A 143 -3.27 -16.28 4.06
C THR A 143 -2.46 -17.26 4.89
N THR A 144 -2.61 -17.17 6.21
CA THR A 144 -2.03 -18.14 7.13
C THR A 144 -3.10 -19.10 7.64
N ASP A 145 -2.69 -20.22 8.21
CA ASP A 145 -3.59 -21.13 8.95
C ASP A 145 -4.02 -20.58 10.32
N GLU A 146 -3.50 -19.40 10.68
CA GLU A 146 -3.77 -18.72 11.94
C GLU A 146 -4.85 -17.66 11.74
N ASN A 147 -5.63 -17.42 12.79
CA ASN A 147 -6.55 -16.28 12.85
C ASN A 147 -6.08 -15.29 13.92
N ALA A 148 -6.48 -14.03 13.76
CA ALA A 148 -6.37 -13.04 14.82
C ALA A 148 -7.25 -13.41 16.02
N SER A 149 -7.03 -12.76 17.16
CA SER A 149 -7.78 -13.02 18.40
C SER A 149 -9.27 -12.75 18.30
N ASP A 150 -9.70 -11.89 17.36
CA ASP A 150 -11.10 -11.59 17.07
C ASP A 150 -11.71 -12.53 16.00
N GLY A 151 -10.97 -13.53 15.55
CA GLY A 151 -11.38 -14.49 14.52
C GLY A 151 -11.17 -14.02 13.09
N SER A 152 -10.63 -12.81 12.86
CA SER A 152 -10.29 -12.34 11.51
C SER A 152 -9.17 -13.17 10.90
N VAL A 153 -9.21 -13.34 9.58
CA VAL A 153 -8.11 -13.99 8.82
C VAL A 153 -6.83 -13.20 8.99
N LEU A 154 -5.75 -13.91 9.28
CA LEU A 154 -4.41 -13.34 9.37
C LEU A 154 -3.65 -13.59 8.06
N TYR A 155 -2.87 -12.60 7.66
CA TYR A 155 -2.04 -12.64 6.47
C TYR A 155 -0.59 -12.39 6.85
N ASP A 156 0.33 -13.13 6.23
CA ASP A 156 1.72 -12.72 6.15
C ASP A 156 1.84 -11.68 5.01
N LEU A 157 2.08 -10.43 5.40
CA LEU A 157 2.26 -9.32 4.48
C LEU A 157 3.75 -9.10 4.22
N THR A 158 4.12 -8.98 2.94
CA THR A 158 5.47 -8.57 2.54
C THR A 158 5.39 -7.35 1.64
N VAL A 159 6.15 -6.30 1.97
CA VAL A 159 6.36 -5.11 1.14
C VAL A 159 7.75 -5.16 0.55
N THR A 160 7.85 -5.16 -0.77
CA THR A 160 9.10 -5.14 -1.52
C THR A 160 9.23 -3.78 -2.22
N PRO A 161 10.09 -2.87 -1.70
CA PRO A 161 10.29 -1.56 -2.28
C PRO A 161 10.93 -1.61 -3.67
N ALA A 162 10.52 -0.71 -4.56
CA ALA A 162 11.15 -0.54 -5.88
C ALA A 162 12.50 0.19 -5.81
N ASP A 163 12.70 1.05 -4.82
CA ASP A 163 13.91 1.85 -4.62
C ASP A 163 15.11 1.04 -4.08
N GLY A 164 14.96 -0.28 -3.92
CA GLY A 164 15.97 -1.16 -3.36
C GLY A 164 16.10 -1.12 -1.84
N SER A 165 15.25 -0.37 -1.13
CA SER A 165 15.15 -0.41 0.33
C SER A 165 14.80 -1.81 0.83
N GLU A 166 15.12 -2.11 2.09
CA GLU A 166 14.88 -3.44 2.67
C GLU A 166 13.38 -3.81 2.68
N ALA A 167 13.07 -5.03 2.24
CA ALA A 167 11.72 -5.56 2.28
C ALA A 167 11.22 -5.77 3.71
N VAL A 168 9.98 -5.34 3.98
CA VAL A 168 9.33 -5.47 5.28
C VAL A 168 8.39 -6.67 5.26
N SER A 169 8.49 -7.56 6.26
CA SER A 169 7.56 -8.67 6.45
C SER A 169 6.89 -8.60 7.82
N VAL A 170 5.56 -8.66 7.87
CA VAL A 170 4.78 -8.51 9.09
C VAL A 170 3.42 -9.19 8.97
N LYS A 171 2.90 -9.73 10.08
CA LYS A 171 1.54 -10.27 10.12
C LYS A 171 0.51 -9.15 10.18
N THR A 172 -0.60 -9.30 9.46
CA THR A 172 -1.68 -8.29 9.41
C THR A 172 -3.06 -8.91 9.25
N THR A 173 -4.10 -8.24 9.76
CA THR A 173 -5.48 -8.46 9.32
C THR A 173 -5.87 -7.41 8.28
N ALA A 174 -6.65 -7.81 7.29
CA ALA A 174 -7.23 -6.89 6.32
C ALA A 174 -8.77 -6.87 6.42
N ALA A 175 -9.36 -5.68 6.40
CA ALA A 175 -10.81 -5.49 6.36
C ALA A 175 -11.20 -4.61 5.18
N LEU A 176 -12.40 -4.80 4.62
CA LEU A 176 -12.90 -3.92 3.57
C LEU A 176 -12.96 -2.47 4.06
N HIS A 177 -12.55 -1.54 3.19
CA HIS A 177 -12.49 -0.12 3.51
C HIS A 177 -13.33 0.71 2.54
N GLY A 178 -14.03 1.69 3.11
CA GLY A 178 -14.79 2.69 2.39
C GLY A 178 -16.27 2.68 2.74
N ASN A 179 -17.05 3.40 1.94
CA ASN A 179 -18.51 3.46 2.06
C ASN A 179 -19.11 3.03 0.71
N THR A 180 -19.29 3.96 -0.22
CA THR A 180 -19.75 3.68 -1.58
C THR A 180 -18.84 2.70 -2.32
N SER A 181 -17.52 2.79 -2.10
CA SER A 181 -16.53 1.92 -2.74
C SER A 181 -16.64 0.44 -2.36
N LEU A 182 -17.38 0.10 -1.30
CA LEU A 182 -17.68 -1.30 -0.96
C LEU A 182 -18.49 -2.01 -2.04
N SER A 183 -19.19 -1.25 -2.90
CA SER A 183 -19.95 -1.79 -4.04
C SER A 183 -19.10 -2.12 -5.27
N TYR A 184 -17.85 -1.65 -5.35
CA TYR A 184 -16.98 -1.84 -6.52
C TYR A 184 -16.35 -3.21 -6.56
N ASP A 185 -16.08 -3.77 -7.74
CA ASP A 185 -15.49 -5.10 -7.86
C ASP A 185 -14.11 -5.18 -7.20
N LYS A 186 -13.27 -4.17 -7.46
CA LYS A 186 -11.97 -4.03 -6.81
C LYS A 186 -12.11 -3.33 -5.46
N LYS A 187 -11.76 -4.03 -4.39
CA LYS A 187 -11.95 -3.54 -3.01
C LYS A 187 -10.74 -2.77 -2.51
N SER A 188 -11.02 -1.68 -1.79
CA SER A 188 -10.04 -1.03 -0.91
C SER A 188 -9.99 -1.76 0.43
N LEU A 189 -8.83 -1.80 1.07
CA LEU A 189 -8.59 -2.51 2.32
C LEU A 189 -8.07 -1.58 3.40
N ARG A 190 -8.40 -1.86 4.66
CA ARG A 190 -7.75 -1.30 5.84
C ARG A 190 -6.93 -2.40 6.48
N LEU A 191 -5.65 -2.13 6.69
CA LEU A 191 -4.71 -3.08 7.26
C LEU A 191 -4.47 -2.75 8.73
N ARG A 192 -4.42 -3.79 9.56
CA ARG A 192 -3.97 -3.70 10.96
C ARG A 192 -2.78 -4.62 11.13
N LEU A 193 -1.59 -4.04 11.25
CA LEU A 193 -0.37 -4.82 11.44
C LEU A 193 -0.28 -5.26 12.90
N GLN A 194 0.23 -6.46 13.15
CA GLN A 194 0.50 -6.94 14.52
C GLN A 194 1.65 -6.18 15.19
N LYS A 195 2.55 -5.60 14.38
CA LYS A 195 3.65 -4.76 14.82
C LYS A 195 3.68 -3.51 13.96
N LYS A 196 4.01 -2.37 14.57
CA LYS A 196 4.22 -1.13 13.83
C LYS A 196 5.45 -1.26 12.95
N GLU A 197 5.28 -0.93 11.68
CA GLU A 197 6.35 -0.93 10.70
C GLU A 197 6.28 0.34 9.87
N ASN A 198 7.40 0.74 9.28
CA ASN A 198 7.42 1.80 8.28
C ASN A 198 7.27 1.18 6.89
N LEU A 199 6.09 1.31 6.30
CA LEU A 199 5.84 0.82 4.95
C LEU A 199 6.18 1.92 3.94
N LEU A 200 7.12 1.64 3.03
CA LEU A 200 7.56 2.53 1.95
C LEU A 200 8.02 3.92 2.41
N GLY A 201 8.61 4.02 3.61
CA GLY A 201 9.12 5.29 4.14
C GLY A 201 8.06 6.29 4.62
N LEU A 202 6.77 5.93 4.56
CA LEU A 202 5.65 6.84 4.83
C LEU A 202 5.52 7.24 6.31
N ARG A 203 5.43 6.25 7.21
CA ARG A 203 5.22 6.44 8.66
C ARG A 203 5.44 5.13 9.41
N ASN A 204 6.03 5.14 10.60
CA ASN A 204 6.04 3.95 11.45
C ASN A 204 4.67 3.74 12.12
N ASP A 205 3.86 2.80 11.61
CA ASP A 205 2.50 2.59 12.09
C ASP A 205 1.95 1.17 11.93
N ASP A 206 0.84 0.89 12.61
CA ASP A 206 0.09 -0.36 12.55
C ASP A 206 -1.25 -0.24 11.80
N ASP A 207 -1.65 0.96 11.38
CA ASP A 207 -2.91 1.24 10.68
C ASP A 207 -2.65 1.85 9.32
N TRP A 208 -3.09 1.16 8.27
CA TRP A 208 -2.85 1.55 6.88
C TRP A 208 -4.11 1.39 6.04
N VAL A 209 -4.19 2.13 4.94
CA VAL A 209 -5.25 1.97 3.94
C VAL A 209 -4.63 1.62 2.59
N LEU A 210 -5.08 0.55 1.96
CA LEU A 210 -4.86 0.27 0.55
C LEU A 210 -6.10 0.73 -0.22
N ASN A 211 -6.00 1.87 -0.89
CA ASN A 211 -7.06 2.38 -1.72
C ASN A 211 -6.94 1.79 -3.14
N SER A 212 -8.01 1.16 -3.61
CA SER A 212 -8.07 0.52 -4.93
C SER A 212 -8.01 1.49 -6.10
N LEU A 213 -8.25 2.78 -5.86
CA LEU A 213 -8.34 3.84 -6.87
C LEU A 213 -9.39 3.54 -7.95
N TYR A 214 -10.33 2.63 -7.69
CA TYR A 214 -11.21 2.06 -8.71
C TYR A 214 -12.17 3.07 -9.34
N ALA A 215 -12.67 4.03 -8.55
CA ALA A 215 -13.56 5.09 -9.04
C ALA A 215 -12.83 6.11 -9.93
N ASP A 216 -11.51 6.20 -9.84
CA ASP A 216 -10.71 7.14 -10.60
C ASP A 216 -10.17 6.44 -11.86
N GLU A 217 -10.77 6.74 -13.02
CA GLU A 217 -10.33 6.16 -14.30
C GLU A 217 -8.85 6.39 -14.61
N THR A 218 -8.28 7.52 -14.17
CA THR A 218 -6.87 7.84 -14.37
C THR A 218 -5.99 7.28 -13.26
N ARG A 219 -6.57 6.92 -12.11
CA ARG A 219 -5.91 6.40 -10.90
C ARG A 219 -4.85 7.32 -10.29
N ILE A 220 -4.78 8.58 -10.72
CA ILE A 220 -3.72 9.52 -10.30
C ILE A 220 -4.23 10.64 -9.41
N ARG A 221 -5.54 10.89 -9.36
CA ARG A 221 -6.10 12.11 -8.76
C ARG A 221 -5.82 12.18 -7.26
N ASP A 222 -6.05 11.08 -6.54
CA ASP A 222 -5.81 11.02 -5.08
C ASP A 222 -4.34 11.35 -4.75
N LEU A 223 -3.38 10.66 -5.36
CA LEU A 223 -1.96 10.88 -5.08
C LEU A 223 -1.48 12.25 -5.56
N LEU A 224 -1.95 12.72 -6.72
CA LEU A 224 -1.63 14.05 -7.22
C LEU A 224 -2.10 15.13 -6.25
N CYS A 225 -3.34 15.06 -5.77
CA CYS A 225 -3.91 15.99 -4.81
C CYS A 225 -3.17 15.95 -3.46
N ILE A 226 -2.81 14.75 -2.99
CA ILE A 226 -2.01 14.59 -1.76
C ILE A 226 -0.64 15.25 -1.91
N LYS A 227 0.07 14.98 -3.01
CA LYS A 227 1.40 15.57 -3.27
C LYS A 227 1.30 17.09 -3.40
N LEU A 228 0.34 17.60 -4.16
CA LEU A 228 0.11 19.02 -4.33
C LEU A 228 -0.21 19.72 -3.00
N TRP A 229 -1.12 19.19 -2.20
CA TRP A 229 -1.45 19.78 -0.90
C TRP A 229 -0.25 19.80 0.05
N ASN A 230 0.54 18.72 0.07
CA ASN A 230 1.78 18.67 0.85
C ASN A 230 2.79 19.74 0.46
N GLU A 231 2.87 20.05 -0.83
CA GLU A 231 3.78 21.07 -1.37
C GLU A 231 3.31 22.49 -1.03
N VAL A 232 2.01 22.78 -1.15
CA VAL A 232 1.51 24.16 -1.11
C VAL A 232 0.87 24.59 0.22
N GLY A 233 0.27 23.68 0.98
CA GLY A 233 -0.62 24.05 2.09
C GLY A 233 -0.42 23.28 3.39
N ALA A 234 0.03 22.02 3.34
CA ALA A 234 0.06 21.15 4.51
C ALA A 234 0.93 21.69 5.67
N ASN A 235 2.03 22.39 5.35
CA ASN A 235 2.93 22.95 6.36
C ASN A 235 2.69 24.45 6.63
N VAL A 236 1.70 25.07 5.98
CA VAL A 236 1.34 26.47 6.16
C VAL A 236 0.33 26.58 7.30
N ASN A 237 0.84 26.52 8.54
CA ASN A 237 0.07 26.68 9.78
C ASN A 237 0.99 27.12 10.94
N PRO A 238 0.46 27.74 12.01
CA PRO A 238 1.25 28.23 13.14
C PRO A 238 1.82 27.12 14.04
N TYR A 239 1.41 25.86 13.84
CA TYR A 239 1.77 24.74 14.72
C TYR A 239 3.06 24.03 14.30
N GLY A 240 3.59 24.34 13.10
CA GLY A 240 4.76 23.64 12.55
C GLY A 240 4.50 22.15 12.35
N LYS A 241 3.26 21.78 12.04
CA LYS A 241 2.82 20.39 11.80
C LYS A 241 2.45 20.20 10.34
N ASN A 242 2.49 18.97 9.86
CA ASN A 242 2.00 18.63 8.53
C ASN A 242 0.50 18.28 8.60
N PHE A 243 -0.37 19.16 8.10
CA PHE A 243 -1.82 18.96 7.97
C PHE A 243 -2.22 18.34 6.63
N GLY A 244 -1.30 17.57 6.03
CA GLY A 244 -1.56 16.72 4.88
C GLY A 244 -1.68 15.25 5.28
N THR A 245 -1.50 14.39 4.30
CA THR A 245 -1.36 12.94 4.46
C THR A 245 -0.28 12.45 3.50
N ALA A 246 0.13 11.19 3.58
CA ALA A 246 1.12 10.62 2.69
C ALA A 246 0.59 9.33 2.05
N ALA A 247 0.97 9.10 0.80
CA ALA A 247 0.60 7.91 0.06
C ALA A 247 1.62 7.60 -1.03
N GLU A 248 1.83 6.32 -1.31
CA GLU A 248 2.63 5.85 -2.44
C GLU A 248 1.87 4.82 -3.29
N PHE A 249 2.17 4.80 -4.59
CA PHE A 249 1.65 3.76 -5.48
C PHE A 249 2.32 2.43 -5.19
N CYS A 250 1.54 1.36 -5.28
CA CYS A 250 2.04 0.00 -5.15
C CYS A 250 1.22 -0.96 -6.00
N GLU A 251 1.78 -2.12 -6.27
CA GLU A 251 1.07 -3.26 -6.86
C GLU A 251 0.74 -4.28 -5.77
N VAL A 252 -0.47 -4.82 -5.79
CA VAL A 252 -0.96 -5.70 -4.73
C VAL A 252 -1.18 -7.12 -5.25
N PHE A 253 -0.77 -8.10 -4.45
CA PHE A 253 -0.96 -9.53 -4.70
C PHE A 253 -1.65 -10.15 -3.49
N ILE A 254 -2.73 -10.90 -3.68
CA ILE A 254 -3.43 -11.59 -2.60
C ILE A 254 -3.50 -13.06 -2.95
N ASN A 255 -2.89 -13.91 -2.12
CA ASN A 255 -2.75 -15.34 -2.35
C ASN A 255 -2.25 -15.64 -3.76
N ASP A 256 -1.12 -15.02 -4.13
CA ASP A 256 -0.47 -15.23 -5.42
C ASP A 256 -1.33 -14.88 -6.65
N HIS A 257 -2.28 -13.95 -6.48
CA HIS A 257 -3.05 -13.36 -7.57
C HIS A 257 -2.90 -11.83 -7.59
N TYR A 258 -2.55 -11.30 -8.75
CA TYR A 258 -2.34 -9.88 -8.98
C TYR A 258 -3.67 -9.11 -8.95
N GLN A 259 -3.74 -8.11 -8.08
CA GLN A 259 -4.92 -7.26 -7.89
C GLN A 259 -4.81 -5.92 -8.61
N GLY A 260 -3.68 -5.64 -9.27
CA GLY A 260 -3.41 -4.36 -9.92
C GLY A 260 -2.82 -3.29 -8.99
N ILE A 261 -2.82 -2.05 -9.49
CA ILE A 261 -2.29 -0.87 -8.79
C ILE A 261 -3.21 -0.42 -7.65
N TYR A 262 -2.63 -0.03 -6.53
CA TYR A 262 -3.25 0.56 -5.36
C TYR A 262 -2.48 1.80 -4.91
N ALA A 263 -3.09 2.59 -4.03
CA ALA A 263 -2.41 3.59 -3.21
C ALA A 263 -2.31 3.08 -1.77
N LEU A 264 -1.09 2.92 -1.25
CA LEU A 264 -0.85 2.72 0.17
C LEU A 264 -0.88 4.09 0.86
N MET A 265 -1.81 4.30 1.77
CA MET A 265 -2.09 5.60 2.37
C MET A 265 -1.98 5.57 3.89
N VAL A 266 -1.50 6.69 4.44
CA VAL A 266 -1.50 6.96 5.87
C VAL A 266 -2.88 7.49 6.31
N PRO A 267 -3.54 6.89 7.31
CA PRO A 267 -4.80 7.42 7.82
C PRO A 267 -4.57 8.73 8.60
N ILE A 268 -5.37 9.76 8.32
CA ILE A 268 -5.28 11.07 9.02
C ILE A 268 -5.75 10.96 10.47
N ASP A 269 -4.88 10.88 11.45
CA ASP A 269 -5.23 10.69 12.86
C ASP A 269 -4.56 11.74 13.77
N ALA A 270 -4.71 11.59 15.09
CA ALA A 270 -4.08 12.48 16.07
C ALA A 270 -2.56 12.56 15.89
N LYS A 271 -1.91 11.44 15.51
CA LYS A 271 -0.46 11.43 15.24
C LYS A 271 -0.11 12.33 14.06
N GLN A 272 -0.89 12.30 12.98
CA GLN A 272 -0.66 13.12 11.78
C GLN A 272 -0.58 14.61 12.11
N VAL A 273 -1.55 15.11 12.89
CA VAL A 273 -1.60 16.52 13.29
C VAL A 273 -0.77 16.84 14.53
N GLY A 274 -0.02 15.86 15.06
CA GLY A 274 0.83 16.04 16.23
C GLY A 274 0.08 16.25 17.56
N SER A 275 -1.16 15.76 17.65
CA SER A 275 -2.00 15.82 18.85
C SER A 275 -2.03 14.49 19.60
N GLU A 276 -2.45 14.53 20.87
CA GLU A 276 -2.69 13.34 21.69
C GLU A 276 -4.17 12.93 21.63
N LYS A 277 -4.45 11.69 22.02
CA LYS A 277 -5.83 11.25 22.28
C LYS A 277 -6.52 12.16 23.28
N VAL A 278 -7.82 12.40 23.11
CA VAL A 278 -8.60 13.33 23.93
C VAL A 278 -8.58 12.91 25.40
N SER A 279 -8.71 11.60 25.70
CA SER A 279 -8.57 11.07 27.07
C SER A 279 -7.28 11.52 27.76
N ARG A 280 -6.14 11.42 27.06
CA ARG A 280 -4.83 11.79 27.61
C ARG A 280 -4.69 13.28 27.84
N GLN A 281 -5.27 14.10 26.95
CA GLN A 281 -5.30 15.55 27.14
C GLN A 281 -6.07 15.93 28.42
N ILE A 282 -7.22 15.27 28.67
CA ILE A 282 -8.04 15.47 29.87
C ILE A 282 -7.31 14.98 31.13
N GLU A 283 -6.73 13.77 31.10
CA GLU A 283 -5.95 13.22 32.21
C GLU A 283 -4.76 14.11 32.59
N ALA A 284 -4.12 14.72 31.60
CA ALA A 284 -3.04 15.69 31.80
C ALA A 284 -3.51 17.06 32.29
N GLY A 285 -4.82 17.28 32.46
CA GLY A 285 -5.40 18.54 32.90
C GLY A 285 -5.25 19.68 31.89
N ARG A 286 -5.19 19.38 30.59
CA ARG A 286 -5.12 20.42 29.55
C ARG A 286 -6.40 21.25 29.57
N LYS A 287 -6.23 22.58 29.50
CA LYS A 287 -7.35 23.53 29.42
C LYS A 287 -7.95 23.60 28.03
N ASN A 288 -7.11 23.49 27.00
CA ASN A 288 -7.52 23.49 25.60
C ASN A 288 -7.43 22.06 25.09
N ILE A 289 -8.57 21.50 24.72
CA ILE A 289 -8.69 20.13 24.21
C ILE A 289 -8.76 20.18 22.68
N GLU A 290 -7.76 19.60 22.04
CA GLU A 290 -7.65 19.51 20.58
C GLU A 290 -8.51 18.36 20.06
N ARG A 291 -9.25 18.61 18.96
CA ARG A 291 -10.19 17.66 18.34
C ARG A 291 -9.98 17.57 16.84
N ILE A 292 -10.32 16.41 16.28
CA ILE A 292 -10.33 16.17 14.83
C ILE A 292 -11.74 15.81 14.41
N TYR A 293 -12.35 16.64 13.57
CA TYR A 293 -13.66 16.39 13.00
C TYR A 293 -13.49 15.88 11.58
N LYS A 294 -14.16 14.77 11.24
CA LYS A 294 -14.18 14.24 9.88
C LYS A 294 -15.58 14.33 9.30
N LYS A 295 -15.70 14.99 8.14
CA LYS A 295 -16.94 15.00 7.36
C LYS A 295 -17.23 13.60 6.82
N LYS A 296 -18.42 13.09 7.05
CA LYS A 296 -18.88 11.76 6.60
C LYS A 296 -19.94 11.85 5.53
N TYR A 297 -20.83 12.83 5.60
CA TYR A 297 -21.89 13.06 4.62
C TYR A 297 -22.04 14.55 4.34
N THR A 298 -22.66 14.85 3.20
CA THR A 298 -22.90 16.22 2.76
C THR A 298 -24.16 16.73 3.43
N ASP A 299 -23.98 17.49 4.49
CA ASP A 299 -25.02 18.35 5.08
C ASP A 299 -24.62 19.83 4.94
N GLU A 300 -25.64 20.68 5.07
CA GLU A 300 -25.45 22.11 5.29
C GLU A 300 -24.69 22.33 6.62
N PHE A 301 -23.71 23.24 6.60
CA PHE A 301 -22.90 23.53 7.77
C PHE A 301 -23.56 24.61 8.63
N LYS A 302 -24.60 24.21 9.39
CA LYS A 302 -25.41 25.10 10.23
C LYS A 302 -25.16 24.94 11.72
N SER A 303 -25.29 26.02 12.46
CA SER A 303 -25.03 26.06 13.91
C SER A 303 -25.99 25.16 14.71
N GLU A 304 -27.26 25.13 14.33
CA GLU A 304 -28.29 24.34 14.99
C GLU A 304 -28.00 22.82 15.01
N TYR A 305 -27.25 22.32 14.02
CA TYR A 305 -26.92 20.90 13.91
C TYR A 305 -25.83 20.42 14.88
N PHE A 306 -25.17 21.34 15.58
CA PHE A 306 -24.18 21.01 16.60
C PHE A 306 -24.75 21.02 18.02
N LYS A 307 -26.04 21.34 18.17
CA LYS A 307 -26.78 21.37 19.45
C LYS A 307 -27.78 20.22 19.55
N GLY A 308 -28.33 20.04 20.74
CA GLY A 308 -29.29 19.00 21.10
C GLY A 308 -28.66 17.79 21.78
N GLU A 309 -29.55 17.05 22.45
CA GLU A 309 -29.24 15.72 22.97
C GLU A 309 -28.97 14.73 21.83
N LEU A 310 -28.13 13.74 22.11
CA LEU A 310 -27.90 12.63 21.18
C LEU A 310 -29.20 11.84 20.97
N PRO A 311 -29.60 11.59 19.70
CA PRO A 311 -30.78 10.76 19.43
C PRO A 311 -30.67 9.35 20.00
N ASP A 312 -29.45 8.79 19.99
CA ASP A 312 -29.13 7.49 20.58
C ASP A 312 -27.71 7.54 21.19
N PRO A 313 -27.58 7.56 22.54
CA PRO A 313 -26.28 7.52 23.22
C PRO A 313 -25.48 6.24 22.96
N ALA A 314 -26.08 5.18 22.40
CA ALA A 314 -25.38 3.95 22.03
C ALA A 314 -24.75 4.03 20.62
N MET A 315 -25.07 5.06 19.84
CA MET A 315 -24.52 5.28 18.50
C MET A 315 -23.42 6.35 18.53
N PRO A 316 -22.45 6.31 17.59
CA PRO A 316 -21.47 7.39 17.50
C PRO A 316 -22.16 8.73 17.26
N ASP A 317 -21.69 9.78 17.93
CA ASP A 317 -22.21 11.15 17.76
C ASP A 317 -21.86 11.68 16.36
N TYR A 318 -22.89 11.92 15.55
CA TYR A 318 -22.77 12.55 14.24
C TYR A 318 -23.55 13.86 14.22
N ARG A 319 -22.86 14.99 13.99
CA ARG A 319 -23.44 16.34 13.97
C ARG A 319 -23.03 17.11 12.73
N GLY A 320 -24.00 17.79 12.11
CA GLY A 320 -23.78 18.61 10.91
C GLY A 320 -23.02 17.90 9.77
N GLY A 321 -23.17 16.58 9.62
CA GLY A 321 -22.43 15.78 8.65
C GLY A 321 -21.05 15.27 9.09
N PHE A 322 -20.60 15.57 10.31
CA PHE A 322 -19.28 15.21 10.84
C PHE A 322 -19.35 14.13 11.91
N TYR A 323 -18.21 13.50 12.18
CA TYR A 323 -17.96 12.70 13.39
C TYR A 323 -16.61 13.02 13.98
N LEU A 324 -16.45 12.77 15.27
CA LEU A 324 -15.18 12.92 15.98
C LEU A 324 -14.25 11.76 15.67
N LYS A 325 -13.02 12.07 15.26
CA LYS A 325 -11.97 11.08 15.04
C LYS A 325 -11.09 10.97 16.28
N GLY A 326 -10.88 9.74 16.73
CA GLY A 326 -10.15 9.45 17.96
C GLY A 326 -11.07 8.78 18.97
N ASP A 327 -10.74 8.95 20.25
CA ASP A 327 -11.57 8.55 21.37
C ASP A 327 -12.62 9.63 21.70
N THR A 328 -13.89 9.26 21.66
CA THR A 328 -15.02 10.14 22.02
C THR A 328 -15.32 9.98 23.51
N ILE A 329 -15.08 11.02 24.30
CA ILE A 329 -15.10 10.91 25.77
C ILE A 329 -16.43 11.39 26.35
N LEU A 330 -16.94 12.55 25.93
CA LEU A 330 -18.13 13.16 26.55
C LEU A 330 -19.43 12.78 25.84
N GLN A 331 -19.38 12.54 24.52
CA GLN A 331 -20.55 12.25 23.67
C GLN A 331 -21.71 13.25 23.89
N ASN A 332 -21.39 14.54 23.96
CA ASN A 332 -22.36 15.62 24.17
C ASN A 332 -21.95 16.90 23.41
N GLU A 333 -22.74 17.96 23.53
CA GLU A 333 -22.53 19.25 22.86
C GLU A 333 -21.16 19.88 23.10
N GLU A 334 -20.53 19.65 24.27
CA GLU A 334 -19.22 20.23 24.60
C GLU A 334 -18.12 19.77 23.64
N GLU A 335 -18.27 18.58 23.05
CA GLU A 335 -17.32 18.09 22.04
C GLU A 335 -17.42 18.84 20.71
N TRP A 336 -18.48 19.63 20.50
CA TRP A 336 -18.82 20.28 19.24
C TRP A 336 -18.78 21.80 19.31
N GLU A 337 -18.40 22.38 20.44
CA GLU A 337 -18.37 23.82 20.67
C GLU A 337 -17.61 24.57 19.56
N SER A 338 -16.44 24.07 19.14
CA SER A 338 -15.66 24.71 18.06
C SER A 338 -16.39 24.72 16.72
N MET A 339 -17.15 23.66 16.40
CA MET A 339 -17.92 23.56 15.16
C MET A 339 -19.17 24.43 15.22
N TYR A 340 -19.82 24.49 16.39
CA TYR A 340 -20.94 25.38 16.67
C TYR A 340 -20.53 26.86 16.54
N GLU A 341 -19.43 27.27 17.16
CA GLU A 341 -18.93 28.65 17.09
C GLU A 341 -18.59 29.04 15.65
N LEU A 342 -17.86 28.18 14.92
CA LEU A 342 -17.48 28.45 13.54
C LEU A 342 -18.68 28.57 12.60
N SER A 343 -19.67 27.68 12.72
CA SER A 343 -20.89 27.74 11.91
C SER A 343 -21.78 28.93 12.30
N SER A 344 -21.81 29.32 13.59
CA SER A 344 -22.54 30.52 14.03
C SER A 344 -21.96 31.80 13.42
N LEU A 345 -20.64 31.88 13.24
CA LEU A 345 -20.00 33.02 12.56
C LEU A 345 -20.45 33.13 11.10
N LEU A 346 -20.62 32.01 10.40
CA LEU A 346 -21.07 31.97 9.00
C LEU A 346 -22.54 32.39 8.84
N GLU A 347 -23.32 32.30 9.91
CA GLU A 347 -24.73 32.71 9.97
C GLU A 347 -24.92 34.14 10.52
N ASP A 348 -23.85 34.79 10.98
CA ASP A 348 -23.91 36.14 11.52
C ASP A 348 -24.24 37.15 10.41
N PRO A 349 -25.29 37.97 10.56
CA PRO A 349 -25.67 38.95 9.55
C PRO A 349 -24.71 40.16 9.45
N SER A 350 -23.75 40.33 10.36
CA SER A 350 -22.75 41.41 10.33
C SER A 350 -21.44 40.94 9.70
N ASP A 351 -21.07 41.56 8.58
CA ASP A 351 -19.77 41.34 7.92
C ASP A 351 -18.60 41.66 8.85
N GLU A 352 -18.71 42.69 9.69
CA GLU A 352 -17.66 43.05 10.66
C GLU A 352 -17.49 41.96 11.74
N ALA A 353 -18.60 41.44 12.28
CA ALA A 353 -18.57 40.36 13.25
C ALA A 353 -18.00 39.08 12.64
N PHE A 354 -18.44 38.73 11.42
CA PHE A 354 -17.92 37.60 10.66
C PHE A 354 -16.40 37.72 10.44
N VAL A 355 -15.93 38.85 9.89
CA VAL A 355 -14.50 39.05 9.59
C VAL A 355 -13.65 39.04 10.86
N SER A 356 -14.12 39.66 11.95
CA SER A 356 -13.39 39.66 13.21
C SER A 356 -13.34 38.25 13.82
N GLY A 357 -14.47 37.56 13.88
CA GLY A 357 -14.57 36.22 14.45
C GLY A 357 -13.75 35.19 13.67
N MET A 358 -13.79 35.23 12.34
CA MET A 358 -12.98 34.33 11.50
C MET A 358 -11.48 34.54 11.73
N LYS A 359 -11.01 35.78 11.87
CA LYS A 359 -9.60 36.08 12.19
C LYS A 359 -9.18 35.58 13.56
N GLU A 360 -10.09 35.55 14.52
CA GLU A 360 -9.82 35.09 15.88
C GLU A 360 -9.84 33.55 15.98
N LYS A 361 -10.82 32.92 15.34
CA LYS A 361 -11.13 31.50 15.54
C LYS A 361 -10.48 30.56 14.51
N THR A 362 -9.90 31.10 13.44
CA THR A 362 -9.29 30.30 12.37
C THR A 362 -7.89 30.80 12.00
N ASP A 363 -7.07 29.91 11.45
CA ASP A 363 -5.92 30.32 10.66
C ASP A 363 -6.41 30.76 9.28
N ILE A 364 -6.65 32.06 9.11
CA ILE A 364 -7.12 32.65 7.86
C ILE A 364 -6.24 32.27 6.67
N ARG A 365 -4.92 32.18 6.86
CA ARG A 365 -4.03 31.83 5.75
C ARG A 365 -4.30 30.40 5.30
N ASN A 366 -4.37 29.47 6.25
CA ASN A 366 -4.67 28.08 5.96
C ASN A 366 -6.06 27.90 5.33
N VAL A 367 -7.07 28.66 5.77
CA VAL A 367 -8.42 28.65 5.16
C VAL A 367 -8.37 29.13 3.70
N ILE A 368 -7.64 30.20 3.40
CA ILE A 368 -7.47 30.70 2.03
C ILE A 368 -6.75 29.66 1.16
N ASP A 369 -5.66 29.07 1.65
CA ASP A 369 -4.90 28.06 0.91
C ASP A 369 -5.76 26.80 0.66
N ASN A 370 -6.57 26.39 1.63
CA ASN A 370 -7.53 25.29 1.46
C ASN A 370 -8.61 25.62 0.42
N TRP A 371 -9.17 26.83 0.44
CA TRP A 371 -10.15 27.26 -0.56
C TRP A 371 -9.56 27.28 -1.97
N LEU A 372 -8.33 27.80 -2.13
CA LEU A 372 -7.60 27.81 -3.41
C LEU A 372 -7.32 26.40 -3.92
N PHE A 373 -6.98 25.47 -3.03
CA PHE A 373 -6.76 24.06 -3.39
C PHE A 373 -8.02 23.38 -3.94
N TYR A 374 -9.20 23.83 -3.53
CA TYR A 374 -10.49 23.32 -4.01
C TYR A 374 -11.03 24.03 -5.27
N GLN A 375 -10.41 25.14 -5.71
CA GLN A 375 -10.76 25.79 -6.98
C GLN A 375 -10.11 25.07 -8.16
#